data_AF-W1NBB3-F1
#
_entry.id   AF-W1NBB3-F1
#
_cell.length_a   1.000
_cell.length_b   1.000
_cell.length_c   1.000
_cell.angle_alpha   90.00
_cell.angle_beta   90.00
_cell.angle_gamma   90.00
#
_symmetry.space_group_name_H-M   'P 1'
#
loop_
_entity.id
_entity.type
_entity.pdbx_description
1 polymer ?
#
loop_
_entity_poly.entity_id
_entity_poly.type
_entity_poly.pdbx_seq_one_letter_code
_entity_poly.pdbx_strand_id
1 'polypeptide(L)'
;MGSRPLRESAAILSLCRFYSSAAPGLRLVLASTSAISYTSVLPSLRALFMSDPIAARADAIHEALLSMEQEAGADDLFPLGYLIPQIPLVFDQLDYDPMDVDGEEFDAVFHQWLDNTFAQDGMSDADQQAVRQLFNLACLQAQASTP
;
A
#
# COMPACT_ATOMS: atom_id res chain seq x y z
N MET A 1 -45.76 -0.76 21.03
CA MET A 1 -46.21 -1.56 19.86
C MET A 1 -45.61 -0.91 18.63
N GLY A 2 -44.62 -1.57 18.02
CA GLY A 2 -43.85 -1.01 16.91
C GLY A 2 -42.42 -1.54 16.84
N SER A 3 -42.26 -2.86 16.91
CA SER A 3 -40.98 -3.54 16.64
C SER A 3 -40.66 -3.41 15.15
N ARG A 4 -39.51 -2.83 14.79
CA ARG A 4 -38.93 -2.92 13.44
C ARG A 4 -37.73 -3.86 13.48
N PRO A 5 -37.62 -4.80 12.51
CA PRO A 5 -36.57 -5.80 12.53
C PRO A 5 -35.23 -5.19 12.09
N LEU A 6 -34.19 -5.45 12.88
CA LEU A 6 -32.79 -5.28 12.50
C LEU A 6 -32.49 -6.26 11.37
N ARG A 7 -32.34 -5.74 10.15
CA ARG A 7 -31.81 -6.49 9.01
C ARG A 7 -30.30 -6.66 9.21
N GLU A 8 -29.90 -7.91 9.19
CA GLU A 8 -28.54 -8.41 9.22
C GLU A 8 -27.71 -7.79 8.07
N SER A 9 -26.64 -7.07 8.42
CA SER A 9 -25.63 -6.60 7.48
C SER A 9 -24.71 -7.76 7.09
N ALA A 10 -25.15 -8.55 6.11
CA ALA A 10 -24.32 -9.52 5.40
C ALA A 10 -23.62 -8.81 4.23
N ALA A 11 -22.45 -8.23 4.47
CA ALA A 11 -21.60 -7.66 3.41
C ALA A 11 -20.09 -7.72 3.73
N ILE A 12 -19.64 -8.78 4.42
CA ILE A 12 -18.20 -9.04 4.65
C ILE A 12 -17.90 -10.49 4.29
N LEU A 13 -18.11 -10.91 3.04
CA LEU A 13 -17.66 -12.22 2.53
C LEU A 13 -17.58 -12.22 0.99
N SER A 14 -16.81 -11.32 0.39
CA SER A 14 -16.65 -11.32 -1.08
C SER A 14 -15.27 -10.98 -1.62
N LEU A 15 -14.19 -11.44 -0.99
CA LEU A 15 -12.86 -11.34 -1.63
C LEU A 15 -11.83 -12.43 -1.23
N CYS A 16 -12.29 -13.65 -0.96
CA CYS A 16 -11.40 -14.81 -0.83
C CYS A 16 -11.91 -16.00 -1.68
N ARG A 17 -11.79 -15.90 -3.00
CA ARG A 17 -11.86 -17.05 -3.93
C ARG A 17 -11.03 -16.76 -5.16
N PHE A 18 -10.25 -17.76 -5.58
CA PHE A 18 -9.18 -17.76 -6.61
C PHE A 18 -7.83 -17.28 -6.04
N TYR A 19 -6.74 -18.04 -5.97
CA TYR A 19 -6.26 -19.13 -6.83
C TYR A 19 -5.53 -20.20 -5.99
N SER A 20 -5.91 -21.46 -6.17
CA SER A 20 -5.17 -22.65 -5.73
C SER A 20 -4.96 -23.49 -6.97
N SER A 21 -3.71 -23.72 -7.40
CA SER A 21 -3.23 -24.94 -8.07
C SER A 21 -1.86 -24.77 -8.75
N ALA A 22 -0.94 -25.69 -8.39
CA ALA A 22 0.12 -26.32 -9.19
C ALA A 22 1.39 -25.55 -9.61
N ALA A 23 2.55 -25.99 -9.06
CA ALA A 23 3.55 -26.75 -9.84
C ALA A 23 4.66 -27.34 -8.93
N PRO A 24 4.97 -28.65 -9.00
CA PRO A 24 6.15 -29.24 -8.38
C PRO A 24 7.31 -29.33 -9.37
N GLY A 25 8.52 -29.02 -8.91
CA GLY A 25 9.76 -29.54 -9.51
C GLY A 25 10.65 -28.50 -10.16
N LEU A 26 11.75 -28.17 -9.48
CA LEU A 26 12.98 -27.77 -10.16
C LEU A 26 14.16 -28.44 -9.46
N ARG A 27 14.73 -29.40 -10.21
CA ARG A 27 15.91 -30.18 -9.88
C ARG A 27 17.12 -29.26 -10.00
N LEU A 28 17.88 -29.15 -8.91
CA LEU A 28 19.21 -28.55 -8.88
C LEU A 28 20.15 -29.36 -9.79
N VAL A 29 20.61 -28.76 -10.88
CA VAL A 29 21.72 -29.28 -11.70
C VAL A 29 22.85 -28.25 -11.62
N LEU A 30 23.83 -28.55 -10.75
CA LEU A 30 25.11 -27.86 -10.73
C LEU A 30 25.96 -28.40 -11.89
N ALA A 31 26.26 -27.54 -12.87
CA ALA A 31 27.23 -27.82 -13.92
C ALA A 31 28.22 -26.65 -14.06
N SER A 32 29.36 -26.85 -13.40
CA SER A 32 30.74 -26.48 -13.75
C SER A 32 31.03 -25.50 -14.91
N THR A 33 31.81 -24.47 -14.54
CA THR A 33 32.93 -23.85 -15.26
C THR A 33 32.72 -23.30 -16.67
N SER A 34 32.66 -21.96 -16.76
CA SER A 34 33.40 -21.15 -17.75
C SER A 34 33.50 -19.71 -17.24
N ALA A 35 34.70 -19.13 -17.33
CA ALA A 35 35.01 -17.77 -16.92
C ALA A 35 34.14 -16.77 -17.69
N ILE A 36 33.19 -16.14 -16.99
CA ILE A 36 32.42 -15.01 -17.51
C ILE A 36 33.17 -13.74 -17.16
N SER A 37 33.56 -12.98 -18.17
CA SER A 37 34.08 -11.62 -18.02
C SER A 37 33.05 -10.76 -17.27
N TYR A 38 33.40 -10.33 -16.06
CA TYR A 38 32.55 -9.58 -15.11
C TYR A 38 32.34 -8.10 -15.48
N THR A 39 32.23 -7.75 -16.76
CA THR A 39 32.07 -6.33 -17.17
C THR A 39 30.68 -5.99 -17.69
N SER A 40 29.72 -6.91 -17.69
CA SER A 40 28.35 -6.65 -18.18
C SER A 40 27.22 -7.23 -17.31
N VAL A 41 27.46 -7.41 -16.01
CA VAL A 41 26.41 -7.82 -15.03
C VAL A 41 26.18 -6.74 -13.96
N LEU A 42 26.95 -5.65 -14.01
CA LEU A 42 26.89 -4.55 -13.03
C LEU A 42 25.58 -3.73 -13.05
N PRO A 43 24.86 -3.54 -14.17
CA PRO A 43 23.59 -2.81 -14.13
C PRO A 43 22.54 -3.55 -13.27
N SER A 44 22.44 -4.87 -13.43
CA SER A 44 21.43 -5.70 -12.77
C SER A 44 21.72 -5.99 -11.29
N LEU A 45 23.00 -5.97 -10.89
CA LEU A 45 23.37 -6.07 -9.47
C LEU A 45 23.10 -4.77 -8.70
N ARG A 46 23.09 -3.62 -9.36
CA ARG A 46 22.72 -2.34 -8.74
C ARG A 46 21.22 -2.27 -8.42
N ALA A 47 20.37 -2.79 -9.30
CA ALA A 47 18.92 -2.85 -9.08
C ALA A 47 18.53 -3.73 -7.86
N LEU A 48 19.33 -4.74 -7.51
CA LEU A 48 19.12 -5.55 -6.30
C LEU A 48 19.50 -4.84 -4.98
N PHE A 49 20.24 -3.73 -5.05
CA PHE A 49 20.64 -2.93 -3.88
C PHE A 49 19.91 -1.59 -3.77
N MET A 50 19.07 -1.25 -4.75
CA MET A 50 18.19 -0.09 -4.62
C MET A 50 16.94 -0.55 -3.87
N SER A 51 16.73 0.03 -2.68
CA SER A 51 15.42 -0.06 -2.02
C SER A 51 14.37 0.37 -3.03
N ASP A 52 13.35 -0.47 -3.21
CA ASP A 52 12.17 -0.08 -3.97
C ASP A 52 11.61 1.23 -3.36
N PRO A 53 11.63 2.33 -4.13
CA PRO A 53 11.30 3.65 -3.60
C PRO A 53 9.81 3.77 -3.24
N ILE A 54 8.93 3.09 -3.98
CA ILE A 54 7.50 3.05 -3.71
C ILE A 54 7.23 2.22 -2.46
N ALA A 55 7.87 1.05 -2.33
CA ALA A 55 7.73 0.22 -1.13
C ALA A 55 8.22 0.96 0.12
N ALA A 56 9.40 1.57 0.04
CA ALA A 56 9.95 2.37 1.15
C ALA A 56 9.04 3.54 1.52
N ARG A 57 8.41 4.18 0.51
CA ARG A 57 7.46 5.27 0.76
C ARG A 57 6.18 4.76 1.43
N ALA A 58 5.59 3.69 0.92
CA ALA A 58 4.37 3.10 1.46
C ALA A 58 4.57 2.67 2.92
N ASP A 59 5.69 2.00 3.23
CA ASP A 59 6.05 1.62 4.60
C ASP A 59 6.19 2.86 5.50
N ALA A 60 6.89 3.90 5.05
CA ALA A 60 7.07 5.12 5.84
C ALA A 60 5.74 5.85 6.14
N ILE A 61 4.82 5.88 5.17
CA ILE A 61 3.48 6.45 5.38
C ILE A 61 2.66 5.58 6.33
N HIS A 62 2.73 4.26 6.19
CA HIS A 62 2.03 3.33 7.07
C HIS A 62 2.46 3.54 8.53
N GLU A 63 3.77 3.58 8.78
CA GLU A 63 4.32 3.82 10.12
C GLU A 63 3.95 5.20 10.66
N ALA A 64 3.93 6.23 9.81
CA ALA A 64 3.45 7.56 10.20
C ALA A 64 1.97 7.52 10.64
N LEU A 65 1.10 6.83 9.90
CA LEU A 65 -0.31 6.68 10.26
C LEU A 65 -0.50 5.91 11.58
N LEU A 66 0.28 4.84 11.81
CA LEU A 66 0.27 4.11 13.08
C LEU A 66 0.74 4.99 14.25
N SER A 67 1.73 5.85 14.03
CA SER A 67 2.17 6.82 15.03
C SER A 67 1.09 7.86 15.32
N MET A 68 0.39 8.35 14.29
CA MET A 68 -0.70 9.30 14.45
C MET A 68 -1.89 8.68 15.21
N GLU A 69 -2.22 7.41 14.96
CA GLU A 69 -3.29 6.69 15.68
C GLU A 69 -3.03 6.58 17.18
N GLN A 70 -1.77 6.39 17.60
CA GLN A 70 -1.41 6.29 19.01
C GLN A 70 -1.69 7.59 19.80
N GLU A 71 -1.67 8.73 19.11
CA GLU A 71 -1.87 10.06 19.69
C GLU A 71 -3.23 10.68 19.35
N ALA A 72 -4.05 9.96 18.58
CA ALA A 72 -5.28 10.47 17.97
C ALA A 72 -6.39 10.77 18.98
N GLY A 73 -7.11 11.88 18.73
CA GLY A 73 -8.40 12.15 19.34
C GLY A 73 -9.52 11.31 18.70
N ALA A 74 -10.69 11.28 19.34
CA ALA A 74 -11.84 10.51 18.85
C ALA A 74 -12.27 10.91 17.42
N ASP A 75 -12.09 12.18 17.05
CA ASP A 75 -12.46 12.72 15.74
C ASP A 75 -11.56 12.20 14.60
N ASP A 76 -10.33 11.77 14.92
CA ASP A 76 -9.36 11.28 13.93
C ASP A 76 -9.38 9.75 13.77
N LEU A 77 -10.06 9.02 14.66
CA LEU A 77 -10.10 7.56 14.64
C LEU A 77 -10.78 6.99 13.40
N PHE A 78 -11.85 7.64 12.91
CA PHE A 78 -12.52 7.18 11.69
C PHE A 78 -11.60 7.31 10.46
N PRO A 79 -11.02 8.48 10.15
CA PRO A 79 -10.12 8.59 9.01
C PRO A 79 -8.86 7.72 9.12
N LEU A 80 -8.26 7.59 10.32
CA LEU A 80 -7.08 6.75 10.52
C LEU A 80 -7.42 5.26 10.33
N GLY A 81 -8.53 4.80 10.91
CA GLY A 81 -9.04 3.45 10.70
C GLY A 81 -9.43 3.17 9.24
N TYR A 82 -9.76 4.21 8.47
CA TYR A 82 -9.97 4.11 7.03
C TYR A 82 -8.65 3.99 6.26
N LEU A 83 -7.62 4.78 6.59
CA LEU A 83 -6.36 4.87 5.84
C LEU A 83 -5.40 3.70 6.09
N ILE A 84 -5.12 3.37 7.35
CA ILE A 84 -4.09 2.40 7.76
C ILE A 84 -4.20 1.07 6.99
N PRO A 85 -5.38 0.41 6.92
CA PRO A 85 -5.46 -0.87 6.21
C PRO A 85 -5.32 -0.75 4.69
N GLN A 86 -5.46 0.45 4.11
CA GLN A 86 -5.49 0.64 2.66
C GLN A 86 -4.11 0.81 2.06
N ILE A 87 -3.14 1.35 2.81
CA ILE A 87 -1.75 1.50 2.34
C ILE A 87 -1.19 0.19 1.76
N PRO A 88 -1.17 -0.95 2.49
CA PRO A 88 -0.64 -2.19 1.93
C PRO A 88 -1.49 -2.74 0.80
N LEU A 89 -2.82 -2.55 0.85
CA LEU A 89 -3.72 -3.05 -0.19
C LEU A 89 -3.56 -2.31 -1.52
N VAL A 90 -3.38 -0.99 -1.49
CA VAL A 90 -3.15 -0.18 -2.68
C VAL A 90 -1.77 -0.49 -3.25
N PHE A 91 -0.75 -0.59 -2.39
CA PHE A 91 0.61 -0.99 -2.77
C PHE A 91 0.62 -2.34 -3.50
N ASP A 92 -0.02 -3.38 -2.94
CA ASP A 92 -0.08 -4.72 -3.53
C ASP A 92 -0.75 -4.76 -4.92
N GLN A 93 -1.51 -3.73 -5.30
CA GLN A 93 -2.20 -3.62 -6.58
C GLN A 93 -1.42 -2.83 -7.64
N LEU A 94 -0.29 -2.22 -7.27
CA LEU A 94 0.50 -1.43 -8.20
C LEU A 94 1.28 -2.33 -9.15
N ASP A 95 1.28 -1.95 -10.43
CA ASP A 95 2.11 -2.56 -11.47
C ASP A 95 3.09 -1.49 -11.97
N TYR A 96 4.34 -1.58 -11.53
CA TYR A 96 5.39 -0.59 -11.80
C TYR A 96 6.78 -1.24 -11.88
N ASP A 97 7.72 -0.55 -12.54
CA ASP A 97 9.15 -0.89 -12.48
C ASP A 97 9.82 0.00 -11.43
N PRO A 98 10.42 -0.55 -10.35
CA PRO A 98 11.12 0.22 -9.32
C PRO A 98 12.25 1.14 -9.82
N MET A 99 12.71 0.97 -11.07
CA MET A 99 13.74 1.81 -11.69
C MET A 99 13.20 3.07 -12.36
N ASP A 100 11.91 3.10 -12.68
CA ASP A 100 11.28 4.18 -13.44
C ASP A 100 10.41 5.10 -12.58
N VAL A 101 10.39 4.86 -11.26
CA VAL A 101 9.51 5.53 -10.30
C VAL A 101 10.31 6.19 -9.18
N ASP A 102 9.73 7.22 -8.57
CA ASP A 102 10.18 7.77 -7.30
C ASP A 102 9.21 7.44 -6.17
N GLY A 103 9.59 7.75 -4.93
CA GLY A 103 8.70 7.49 -3.79
C GLY A 103 7.45 8.37 -3.82
N GLU A 104 7.56 9.63 -4.27
CA GLU A 104 6.45 10.60 -4.26
C GLU A 104 5.30 10.19 -5.21
N GLU A 105 5.60 9.37 -6.22
CA GLU A 105 4.58 8.77 -7.08
C GLU A 105 3.57 7.91 -6.30
N PHE A 106 3.96 7.28 -5.19
CA PHE A 106 3.01 6.55 -4.35
C PHE A 106 1.96 7.48 -3.75
N ASP A 107 2.35 8.66 -3.28
CA ASP A 107 1.44 9.67 -2.70
C ASP A 107 0.38 10.07 -3.74
N ALA A 108 0.82 10.32 -4.98
CA ALA A 108 -0.05 10.71 -6.08
C ALA A 108 -1.04 9.58 -6.46
N VAL A 109 -0.55 8.35 -6.55
CA VAL A 109 -1.38 7.18 -6.82
C VAL A 109 -2.42 6.96 -5.71
N PHE A 110 -2.02 7.11 -4.45
CA PHE A 110 -2.93 6.96 -3.32
C PHE A 110 -4.01 8.05 -3.30
N HIS A 111 -3.67 9.30 -3.65
CA HIS A 111 -4.65 10.36 -3.84
C HIS A 111 -5.66 10.05 -4.94
N GLN A 112 -5.21 9.54 -6.08
CA GLN A 112 -6.09 9.11 -7.15
C GLN A 112 -7.00 7.94 -6.71
N TRP A 113 -6.46 7.01 -5.91
CA TRP A 113 -7.25 5.94 -5.33
C TRP A 113 -8.35 6.47 -4.39
N LEU A 114 -8.05 7.46 -3.55
CA LEU A 114 -9.05 8.13 -2.70
C LEU A 114 -10.13 8.83 -3.53
N ASP A 115 -9.76 9.56 -4.58
CA ASP A 115 -10.71 10.21 -5.49
C ASP A 115 -11.71 9.21 -6.08
N ASN A 116 -11.20 8.08 -6.58
CA ASN A 116 -12.01 7.04 -7.18
C ASN A 116 -12.91 6.35 -6.17
N THR A 117 -12.41 6.09 -4.96
CA THR A 117 -13.15 5.39 -3.91
C THR A 117 -14.27 6.26 -3.35
N PHE A 118 -13.99 7.53 -3.08
CA PHE A 118 -15.01 8.47 -2.57
C PHE A 118 -16.15 8.72 -3.56
N ALA A 119 -15.85 8.73 -4.86
CA ALA A 119 -16.88 8.84 -5.90
C ALA A 119 -17.87 7.65 -5.89
N GLN A 120 -17.52 6.52 -5.28
CA GLN A 120 -18.30 5.28 -5.30
C GLN A 120 -18.97 4.95 -3.96
N ASP A 121 -18.36 5.35 -2.83
CA ASP A 121 -18.72 4.86 -1.50
C ASP A 121 -19.72 5.75 -0.73
N GLY A 122 -20.09 6.91 -1.29
CA GLY A 122 -21.09 7.81 -0.70
C GLY A 122 -20.65 8.47 0.62
N MET A 123 -19.34 8.51 0.89
CA MET A 123 -18.74 9.18 2.04
C MET A 123 -19.05 10.69 2.02
N SER A 124 -19.30 11.28 3.20
CA SER A 124 -19.61 12.72 3.29
C SER A 124 -18.40 13.58 2.92
N ASP A 125 -18.62 14.78 2.37
CA ASP A 125 -17.52 15.68 1.98
C ASP A 125 -16.60 16.03 3.17
N ALA A 126 -17.17 16.13 4.38
CA ALA A 126 -16.42 16.39 5.60
C ALA A 126 -15.47 15.24 5.95
N ASP A 127 -15.95 13.99 5.87
CA ASP A 127 -15.15 12.80 6.13
C ASP A 127 -14.08 12.61 5.06
N GLN A 128 -14.43 12.84 3.79
CA GLN A 128 -13.47 12.81 2.68
C GLN A 128 -12.34 13.82 2.90
N GLN A 129 -12.68 15.02 3.35
CA GLN A 129 -11.70 16.06 3.65
C GLN A 129 -10.81 15.65 4.83
N ALA A 130 -11.38 15.09 5.90
CA ALA A 130 -10.63 14.63 7.07
C ALA A 130 -9.63 13.52 6.69
N VAL A 131 -10.06 12.54 5.88
CA VAL A 131 -9.18 11.47 5.36
C VAL A 131 -8.04 12.05 4.53
N ARG A 132 -8.31 12.98 3.61
CA ARG A 132 -7.25 13.61 2.80
C ARG A 132 -6.27 14.40 3.65
N GLN A 133 -6.77 15.16 4.63
CA GLN A 133 -5.93 15.94 5.53
C GLN A 133 -4.98 15.06 6.32
N LEU A 134 -5.48 13.95 6.89
CA LEU A 134 -4.65 13.02 7.65
C LEU A 134 -3.64 12.28 6.77
N PHE A 135 -4.02 11.87 5.56
CA PHE A 135 -3.07 11.28 4.62
C PHE A 135 -1.94 12.27 4.26
N ASN A 136 -2.28 13.52 3.95
CA ASN A 136 -1.27 14.56 3.67
C ASN A 136 -0.30 14.78 4.84
N LEU A 137 -0.82 14.77 6.08
CA LEU A 137 0.01 14.88 7.28
C LEU A 137 0.94 13.68 7.44
N ALA A 138 0.44 12.46 7.19
CA ALA A 138 1.27 11.26 7.19
C ALA A 138 2.38 11.32 6.14
N CYS A 139 2.10 11.80 4.92
CA CYS A 139 3.11 12.02 3.88
C CYS A 139 4.23 12.97 4.33
N LEU A 140 3.88 14.06 5.01
CA LEU A 140 4.86 15.02 5.55
C LEU A 140 5.69 14.41 6.69
N GLN A 141 5.06 13.67 7.60
CA GLN A 141 5.75 13.00 8.71
C GLN A 141 6.70 11.90 8.20
N ALA A 142 6.29 11.15 7.17
CA ALA A 142 7.12 10.15 6.52
C ALA A 142 8.34 10.76 5.80
N GLN A 143 8.20 11.94 5.19
CA GLN A 143 9.33 12.68 4.62
C GLN A 143 10.34 13.11 5.69
N ALA A 144 9.86 13.63 6.82
CA ALA A 144 10.71 14.07 7.92
C ALA A 144 11.47 12.92 8.63
N SER A 145 11.00 11.68 8.46
CA SER A 145 11.56 10.48 9.09
C SER A 145 12.62 9.78 8.23
N THR A 146 12.87 10.26 7.00
CA THR A 146 13.92 9.76 6.11
C THR A 146 15.21 10.56 6.34
N PRO A 147 16.29 9.98 6.91
CA PRO A 147 17.52 10.69 7.27
C PRO A 147 18.39 11.11 6.07
#